data_AF-A0A3D3J0E2-F1
#
_entry.id   AF-A0A3D3J0E2-F1
#
_cell.length_a   1.000
_cell.length_b   1.000
_cell.length_c   1.000
_cell.angle_alpha   90.00
_cell.angle_beta   90.00
_cell.angle_gamma   90.00
#
_symmetry.space_group_name_H-M   'P 1'
#
loop_
_entity.id
_entity.type
_entity.pdbx_description
1 polymer ?
#
loop_
_entity_poly.entity_id
_entity_poly.type
_entity_poly.pdbx_seq_one_letter_code
_entity_poly.pdbx_strand_id
1 'polypeptide(L)'
;MYYSFLIIYYAAFFILTICMFVINIQQPSYSQKLMSSLFSWCAFITFGFCIMITNPASLEYHIIGQKILYIALLHALFYLLLFVFDFCNMILSYKIQLVLIINNFIMSFFCLILDRHELFYTSSRAYNRGGVNFYTHTFGPLYYFYYIEMLIYILAMIWLIIRHMQKAGPGVTKASSLLLVAIFIQVIGYAARSMIGFPYSFAPIAFIISVTIILHLIYVERVYNVNDVAKDYIFDAIDSAFIVSDGNYRYQGSNNMAKRIFNELNSINIDDNLYSASSSLRQVINGDIRKMGFEGSLYEPSIKRIYDGKTVIAIVITLTNITSQFEYKALQDSYREELEVEVEKQTRVAQDRNKKLEQMSFQLVQTLANAIDAKDKYTNGHSSRVAEYSVRIARAMGWKKEEIDILKYEGLLHDIGKIGISDAILNKAARLSDDEFDILRDHVTIGGDIMHDATTLPGADNVILHHHERYDGTGYPDGLRG
;
A
#
# COMPACT_ATOMS: atom_id res chain seq x y z
N MET A 1 -48.87 17.69 -45.35
CA MET A 1 -48.56 16.43 -44.63
C MET A 1 -47.05 16.13 -44.65
N TYR A 2 -46.41 16.11 -45.82
CA TYR A 2 -44.96 15.89 -45.98
C TYR A 2 -44.07 16.88 -45.18
N TYR A 3 -44.32 18.19 -45.30
CA TYR A 3 -43.55 19.21 -44.58
C TYR A 3 -43.66 19.13 -43.05
N SER A 4 -44.81 18.70 -42.53
CA SER A 4 -45.03 18.48 -41.10
C SER A 4 -44.20 17.30 -40.59
N PHE A 5 -44.08 16.24 -41.39
CA PHE A 5 -43.27 15.06 -41.07
C PHE A 5 -41.77 15.36 -41.11
N LEU A 6 -41.32 16.20 -42.06
CA LEU A 6 -39.94 16.62 -42.19
C LEU A 6 -39.49 17.51 -41.01
N ILE A 7 -40.36 18.43 -40.54
CA ILE A 7 -40.10 19.26 -39.36
C ILE A 7 -40.03 18.39 -38.09
N ILE A 8 -40.93 17.41 -37.95
CA ILE A 8 -40.91 16.46 -36.83
C ILE A 8 -39.62 15.62 -36.86
N TYR A 9 -39.19 15.17 -38.05
CA TYR A 9 -37.93 14.43 -38.21
C TYR A 9 -36.71 15.27 -37.85
N TYR A 10 -36.63 16.54 -38.30
CA TYR A 10 -35.53 17.42 -37.96
C TYR A 10 -35.53 17.83 -36.48
N ALA A 11 -36.71 18.04 -35.88
CA ALA A 11 -36.84 18.25 -34.45
C ALA A 11 -36.39 17.00 -33.67
N ALA A 12 -36.76 15.80 -34.12
CA ALA A 12 -36.33 14.53 -33.52
C ALA A 12 -34.82 14.30 -33.65
N PHE A 13 -34.22 14.64 -34.80
CA PHE A 13 -32.77 14.58 -34.99
C PHE A 13 -32.04 15.59 -34.11
N PHE A 14 -32.55 16.83 -34.02
CA PHE A 14 -32.01 17.85 -33.13
C PHE A 14 -32.13 17.44 -31.64
N ILE A 15 -33.27 16.88 -31.24
CA ILE A 15 -33.46 16.30 -29.91
C ILE A 15 -32.50 15.12 -29.69
N LEU A 16 -32.29 14.25 -30.67
CA LEU A 16 -31.33 13.16 -30.59
C LEU A 16 -29.90 13.69 -30.40
N THR A 17 -29.52 14.80 -31.05
CA THR A 17 -28.22 15.44 -30.83
C THR A 17 -28.08 16.01 -29.42
N ILE A 18 -29.17 16.56 -28.86
CA ILE A 18 -29.22 17.04 -27.46
C ILE A 18 -29.18 15.84 -26.49
N CYS A 19 -29.91 14.75 -26.76
CA CYS A 19 -29.91 13.55 -25.93
C CYS A 19 -28.54 12.86 -25.94
N MET A 20 -27.89 12.77 -27.10
CA MET A 20 -26.52 12.24 -27.20
C MET A 20 -25.54 13.16 -26.46
N PHE A 21 -25.72 14.48 -26.52
CA PHE A 21 -24.95 15.42 -25.70
C PHE A 21 -25.18 15.21 -24.19
N VAL A 22 -26.42 15.01 -23.74
CA VAL A 22 -26.79 14.74 -22.34
C VAL A 22 -26.27 13.40 -21.84
N ILE A 23 -26.39 12.32 -22.64
CA ILE A 23 -25.85 11.00 -22.31
C ILE A 23 -24.32 11.05 -22.22
N ASN A 24 -23.67 11.83 -23.08
CA ASN A 24 -22.23 12.06 -22.99
C ASN A 24 -21.85 12.85 -21.73
N ILE A 25 -22.68 13.77 -21.23
CA ILE A 25 -22.44 14.46 -19.95
C ILE A 25 -22.40 13.48 -18.77
N GLN A 26 -23.14 12.36 -18.83
CA GLN A 26 -23.27 11.37 -17.75
C GLN A 26 -22.13 10.35 -17.64
N GLN A 27 -21.18 10.28 -18.59
CA GLN A 27 -20.05 9.34 -18.49
C GLN A 27 -19.01 9.80 -17.44
N PRO A 28 -18.31 8.86 -16.77
CA PRO A 28 -17.46 9.20 -15.64
C PRO A 28 -16.14 9.90 -16.02
N SER A 29 -15.53 9.61 -17.18
CA SER A 29 -14.28 10.25 -17.60
C SER A 29 -14.44 11.16 -18.83
N TYR A 30 -13.81 12.35 -18.81
CA TYR A 30 -13.86 13.36 -19.89
C TYR A 30 -13.53 12.77 -21.27
N SER A 31 -12.52 11.93 -21.30
CA SER A 31 -12.07 11.19 -22.47
C SER A 31 -13.10 10.20 -23.05
N GLN A 32 -13.85 9.48 -22.21
CA GLN A 32 -14.92 8.59 -22.68
C GLN A 32 -16.08 9.38 -23.30
N LYS A 33 -16.40 10.56 -22.75
CA LYS A 33 -17.41 11.48 -23.33
C LYS A 33 -17.05 11.84 -24.76
N LEU A 34 -15.77 12.15 -24.95
CA LEU A 34 -15.22 12.65 -26.19
C LEU A 34 -15.21 11.60 -27.29
N MET A 35 -14.79 10.39 -26.92
CA MET A 35 -14.71 9.25 -27.83
C MET A 35 -16.11 8.77 -28.27
N SER A 36 -17.04 8.65 -27.32
CA SER A 36 -18.44 8.32 -27.62
C SER A 36 -19.09 9.36 -28.54
N SER A 37 -18.83 10.65 -28.29
CA SER A 37 -19.31 11.74 -29.14
C SER A 37 -18.74 11.65 -30.55
N LEU A 38 -17.42 11.46 -30.69
CA LEU A 38 -16.75 11.36 -32.00
C LEU A 38 -17.32 10.21 -32.84
N PHE A 39 -17.45 9.01 -32.28
CA PHE A 39 -17.98 7.86 -33.03
C PHE A 39 -19.45 8.02 -33.42
N SER A 40 -20.25 8.62 -32.54
CA SER A 40 -21.65 8.91 -32.83
C SER A 40 -21.79 9.83 -34.06
N TRP A 41 -20.97 10.88 -34.13
CA TRP A 41 -20.97 11.78 -35.28
C TRP A 41 -20.41 11.14 -36.55
N CYS A 42 -19.39 10.28 -36.45
CA CYS A 42 -18.93 9.48 -37.58
C CYS A 42 -20.03 8.56 -38.15
N ALA A 43 -20.89 7.98 -37.30
CA ALA A 43 -22.02 7.18 -37.77
C ALA A 43 -23.03 8.03 -38.55
N PHE A 44 -23.30 9.27 -38.12
CA PHE A 44 -24.17 10.20 -38.85
C PHE A 44 -23.57 10.63 -40.20
N ILE A 45 -22.25 10.80 -40.30
CA ILE A 45 -21.58 11.05 -41.59
C ILE A 45 -21.90 9.92 -42.57
N THR A 46 -21.68 8.66 -42.16
CA THR A 46 -21.98 7.49 -42.99
C THR A 46 -23.46 7.41 -43.36
N PHE A 47 -24.35 7.68 -42.41
CA PHE A 47 -25.79 7.69 -42.63
C PHE A 47 -26.22 8.75 -43.66
N GLY A 48 -25.66 9.96 -43.60
CA GLY A 48 -25.90 11.02 -44.59
C GLY A 48 -25.51 10.58 -46.01
N PHE A 49 -24.35 9.95 -46.17
CA PHE A 49 -23.94 9.38 -47.46
C PHE A 49 -24.85 8.25 -47.94
N CYS A 50 -25.30 7.35 -47.05
CA CYS A 50 -26.23 6.27 -47.41
C CYS A 50 -27.56 6.81 -47.94
N ILE A 51 -28.11 7.86 -47.34
CA ILE A 51 -29.34 8.50 -47.82
C ILE A 51 -29.16 9.04 -49.25
N MET A 52 -28.03 9.68 -49.53
CA MET A 52 -27.73 10.24 -50.85
C MET A 52 -27.55 9.15 -51.92
N ILE A 53 -26.99 7.99 -51.56
CA ILE A 53 -26.70 6.88 -52.49
C ILE A 53 -27.93 6.02 -52.77
N THR A 54 -28.78 5.79 -51.77
CA THR A 54 -29.96 4.89 -51.89
C THR A 54 -31.07 5.46 -52.76
N ASN A 55 -31.18 6.79 -52.86
CA ASN A 55 -32.21 7.47 -53.64
C ASN A 55 -31.60 8.53 -54.57
N PRO A 56 -30.75 8.14 -55.54
CA PRO A 56 -29.95 9.08 -56.32
C PRO A 56 -30.78 9.96 -57.27
N ALA A 57 -32.01 9.54 -57.58
CA ALA A 57 -32.89 10.27 -58.50
C ALA A 57 -33.65 11.43 -57.84
N SER A 58 -33.73 11.48 -56.50
CA SER A 58 -34.52 12.48 -55.78
C SER A 58 -33.64 13.57 -55.17
N LEU A 59 -33.91 14.82 -55.59
CA LEU A 59 -33.24 16.02 -55.07
C LEU A 59 -33.45 16.17 -53.57
N GLU A 60 -34.60 15.73 -53.08
CA GLU A 60 -34.99 15.89 -51.69
C GLU A 60 -34.17 15.00 -50.75
N TYR A 61 -33.97 13.73 -51.11
CA TYR A 61 -33.09 12.83 -50.35
C TYR A 61 -31.63 13.29 -50.42
N HIS A 62 -31.21 13.87 -51.55
CA HIS A 62 -29.88 14.46 -51.69
C HIS A 62 -29.67 15.62 -50.70
N ILE A 63 -30.62 16.55 -50.64
CA ILE A 63 -30.60 17.69 -49.72
C ILE A 63 -30.62 17.21 -48.25
N ILE A 64 -31.49 16.26 -47.91
CA ILE A 64 -31.57 15.72 -46.54
C ILE A 64 -30.24 15.07 -46.13
N GLY A 65 -29.67 14.23 -47.00
CA GLY A 65 -28.38 13.59 -46.72
C GLY A 65 -27.24 14.60 -46.58
N GLN A 66 -27.24 15.67 -47.38
CA GLN A 66 -26.24 16.74 -47.31
C GLN A 66 -26.34 17.57 -46.03
N LYS A 67 -27.56 17.83 -45.52
CA LYS A 67 -27.78 18.48 -44.22
C LYS A 67 -27.17 17.66 -43.08
N ILE A 68 -27.49 16.37 -43.05
CA ILE A 68 -26.98 15.45 -42.02
C ILE A 68 -25.45 15.39 -42.11
N LEU A 69 -24.91 15.29 -43.32
CA LEU A 69 -23.47 15.24 -43.55
C LEU A 69 -22.75 16.48 -43.01
N TYR A 70 -23.22 17.69 -43.30
CA TYR A 70 -22.55 18.92 -42.85
C TYR A 70 -22.62 19.11 -41.35
N ILE A 71 -23.77 18.83 -40.74
CA ILE A 71 -23.89 18.89 -39.27
C ILE A 71 -22.94 17.88 -38.64
N ALA A 72 -22.96 16.63 -39.11
CA ALA A 72 -22.15 15.57 -38.53
C ALA A 72 -20.65 15.81 -38.70
N LEU A 73 -20.23 16.32 -39.86
CA LEU A 73 -18.83 16.61 -40.15
C LEU A 73 -18.27 17.75 -39.29
N LEU A 74 -19.06 18.80 -39.09
CA LEU A 74 -18.70 19.93 -38.23
C LEU A 74 -18.49 19.47 -36.77
N HIS A 75 -19.47 18.75 -36.21
CA HIS A 75 -19.37 18.24 -34.84
C HIS A 75 -18.25 17.19 -34.70
N ALA A 76 -18.08 16.28 -35.66
CA ALA A 76 -17.00 15.30 -35.63
C ALA A 76 -15.61 15.97 -35.55
N LEU A 77 -15.37 17.03 -36.34
CA LEU A 77 -14.11 17.77 -36.29
C LEU A 77 -13.92 18.53 -34.97
N PHE A 78 -15.00 19.10 -34.42
CA PHE A 78 -14.94 19.75 -33.11
C PHE A 78 -14.55 18.76 -32.00
N TYR A 79 -15.20 17.59 -31.94
CA TYR A 79 -14.85 16.56 -30.95
C TYR A 79 -13.47 15.96 -31.20
N LEU A 80 -13.03 15.84 -32.46
CA LEU A 80 -11.66 15.43 -32.79
C LEU A 80 -10.64 16.48 -32.33
N LEU A 81 -10.93 17.77 -32.47
CA LEU A 81 -10.07 18.85 -31.96
C LEU A 81 -9.91 18.76 -30.45
N LEU A 82 -11.01 18.60 -29.71
CA LEU A 82 -10.95 18.39 -28.27
C LEU A 82 -10.17 17.12 -27.91
N PHE A 83 -10.27 16.06 -28.73
CA PHE A 83 -9.50 14.83 -28.55
C PHE A 83 -8.01 15.06 -28.75
N VAL A 84 -7.62 15.87 -29.73
CA VAL A 84 -6.23 16.26 -29.94
C VAL A 84 -5.70 17.09 -28.76
N PHE A 85 -6.51 18.00 -28.22
CA PHE A 85 -6.16 18.74 -26.99
C PHE A 85 -5.89 17.80 -25.82
N ASP A 86 -6.81 16.85 -25.56
CA ASP A 86 -6.68 15.82 -24.52
C ASP A 86 -5.43 14.95 -24.74
N PHE A 87 -5.25 14.45 -25.96
CA PHE A 87 -4.09 13.64 -26.38
C PHE A 87 -2.76 14.36 -26.17
N CYS A 88 -2.72 15.68 -26.40
CA CYS A 88 -1.53 16.50 -26.19
C CYS A 88 -1.34 16.96 -24.73
N ASN A 89 -2.15 16.47 -23.78
CA ASN A 89 -2.19 16.90 -22.38
C ASN A 89 -2.38 18.43 -22.22
N MET A 90 -3.20 19.02 -23.09
CA MET A 90 -3.51 20.45 -23.07
C MET A 90 -4.99 20.67 -22.77
N ILE A 91 -5.29 21.44 -21.72
CA ILE A 91 -6.67 21.74 -21.35
C ILE A 91 -7.12 23.02 -22.05
N LEU A 92 -8.18 22.91 -22.85
CA LEU A 92 -8.84 24.08 -23.43
C LEU A 92 -9.74 24.74 -22.36
N SER A 93 -9.58 26.04 -22.13
CA SER A 93 -10.40 26.77 -21.15
C SER A 93 -11.90 26.59 -21.42
N TYR A 94 -12.69 26.39 -20.36
CA TYR A 94 -14.14 26.21 -20.45
C TYR A 94 -14.83 27.36 -21.22
N LYS A 95 -14.30 28.59 -21.12
CA LYS A 95 -14.83 29.76 -21.84
C LYS A 95 -14.69 29.60 -23.35
N ILE A 96 -13.53 29.11 -23.80
CA ILE A 96 -13.26 28.89 -25.23
C ILE A 96 -14.07 27.70 -25.73
N GLN A 97 -14.14 26.62 -24.95
CA GLN A 97 -15.00 25.47 -25.26
C GLN A 97 -16.46 25.89 -25.45
N LEU A 98 -17.00 26.71 -24.54
CA LEU A 98 -18.38 27.21 -24.62
C LEU A 98 -18.60 28.04 -25.89
N VAL A 99 -17.67 28.93 -26.24
CA VAL A 99 -17.75 29.73 -27.47
C VAL A 99 -17.77 28.84 -28.72
N LEU A 100 -16.87 27.85 -28.79
CA LEU A 100 -16.83 26.91 -29.91
C LEU A 100 -18.11 26.07 -30.00
N ILE A 101 -18.66 25.62 -28.87
CA ILE A 101 -19.92 24.87 -28.83
C ILE A 101 -21.06 25.75 -29.38
N ILE A 102 -21.20 26.98 -28.89
CA ILE A 102 -22.22 27.92 -29.37
C ILE A 102 -22.07 28.15 -30.88
N ASN A 103 -20.84 28.36 -31.36
CA ASN A 103 -20.56 28.56 -32.79
C ASN A 103 -20.98 27.34 -33.63
N ASN A 104 -20.63 26.12 -33.19
CA ASN A 104 -21.02 24.88 -33.88
C ASN A 104 -22.55 24.70 -33.94
N PHE A 105 -23.28 25.07 -32.88
CA PHE A 105 -24.75 25.02 -32.88
C PHE A 105 -25.37 26.05 -33.84
N ILE A 106 -24.82 27.27 -33.89
CA ILE A 106 -25.25 28.30 -34.84
C ILE A 106 -25.04 27.82 -36.28
N MET A 107 -23.86 27.27 -36.60
CA MET A 107 -23.62 26.73 -37.95
C MET A 107 -24.48 25.51 -38.28
N SER A 108 -24.75 24.64 -37.30
CA SER A 108 -25.66 23.51 -37.48
C SER A 108 -27.08 23.97 -37.83
N PHE A 109 -27.56 25.04 -37.19
CA PHE A 109 -28.85 25.65 -37.52
C PHE A 109 -28.87 26.15 -38.96
N PHE A 110 -27.82 26.84 -39.42
CA PHE A 110 -27.72 27.27 -40.82
C PHE A 110 -27.67 26.11 -41.81
N CYS A 111 -27.01 25.00 -41.46
CA CYS A 111 -27.02 23.80 -42.28
C CYS A 111 -28.43 23.20 -42.43
N LEU A 112 -29.28 23.25 -41.39
CA LEU A 112 -30.66 22.74 -41.46
C LEU A 112 -31.54 23.50 -42.48
N ILE A 113 -31.23 24.78 -42.73
CA ILE A 113 -31.97 25.65 -43.66
C ILE A 113 -31.27 25.83 -45.02
N LEU A 114 -30.33 24.94 -45.38
CA LEU A 114 -29.51 25.08 -46.60
C LEU A 114 -30.29 25.17 -47.92
N ASP A 115 -31.53 24.64 -47.96
CA ASP A 115 -32.45 24.65 -49.11
C ASP A 115 -33.54 25.72 -49.00
N ARG A 116 -33.58 26.46 -47.89
CA ARG A 116 -34.64 27.44 -47.56
C ARG A 116 -34.19 28.88 -47.64
N HIS A 117 -32.88 29.12 -47.68
CA HIS A 117 -32.33 30.47 -47.74
C HIS A 117 -31.07 30.54 -48.63
N GLU A 118 -30.96 31.59 -49.44
CA GLU A 118 -29.85 31.83 -50.38
C GLU A 118 -28.49 32.06 -49.71
N LEU A 119 -28.44 32.14 -48.38
CA LEU A 119 -27.21 32.38 -47.63
C LEU A 119 -26.24 31.19 -47.74
N PHE A 120 -26.76 29.97 -47.92
CA PHE A 120 -25.96 28.76 -48.05
C PHE A 120 -25.84 28.31 -49.52
N TYR A 121 -26.96 28.12 -50.22
CA TYR A 121 -26.98 27.85 -51.66
C TYR A 121 -27.92 28.83 -52.37
N THR A 122 -27.39 29.52 -53.39
CA THR A 122 -28.16 30.49 -54.19
C THR A 122 -29.02 29.80 -55.26
N SER A 123 -28.60 28.64 -55.76
CA SER A 123 -29.35 27.84 -56.73
C SER A 123 -28.83 26.40 -56.76
N SER A 124 -29.68 25.45 -57.12
CA SER A 124 -29.33 24.03 -57.26
C SER A 124 -29.77 23.54 -58.64
N ARG A 125 -28.85 22.96 -59.43
CA ARG A 125 -29.14 22.40 -60.76
C ARG A 125 -28.87 20.90 -60.77
N ALA A 126 -29.84 20.14 -61.28
CA ALA A 126 -29.65 18.72 -61.55
C ALA A 126 -29.06 18.53 -62.96
N TYR A 127 -28.08 17.65 -63.11
CA TYR A 127 -27.58 17.20 -64.41
C TYR A 127 -27.44 15.68 -64.39
N ASN A 128 -27.83 15.01 -65.48
CA ASN A 128 -27.74 13.56 -65.58
C ASN A 128 -26.42 13.18 -66.27
N ARG A 129 -25.66 12.27 -65.66
CA ARG A 129 -24.45 11.70 -66.29
C ARG A 129 -24.50 10.17 -66.14
N GLY A 130 -24.74 9.47 -67.25
CA GLY A 130 -24.76 8.01 -67.28
C GLY A 130 -25.93 7.37 -66.50
N GLY A 131 -27.11 8.00 -66.48
CA GLY A 131 -28.29 7.48 -65.78
C GLY A 131 -28.37 7.85 -64.30
N VAL A 132 -27.35 8.55 -63.77
CA VAL A 132 -27.32 9.05 -62.38
C VAL A 132 -27.53 10.57 -62.38
N ASN A 133 -28.47 11.03 -61.55
CA ASN A 133 -28.70 12.46 -61.34
C ASN A 133 -27.64 13.01 -60.38
N PHE A 134 -26.92 14.03 -60.82
CA PHE A 134 -25.97 14.79 -60.02
C PHE A 134 -26.54 16.18 -59.76
N TYR A 135 -26.23 16.74 -58.59
CA TYR A 135 -26.67 18.07 -58.22
C TYR A 135 -25.46 18.98 -58.08
N THR A 136 -25.47 20.12 -58.78
CA THR A 136 -24.51 21.21 -58.59
C THR A 136 -25.20 22.38 -57.90
N HIS A 137 -24.50 22.99 -56.95
CA HIS A 137 -24.99 24.15 -56.20
C HIS A 137 -24.14 25.37 -56.54
N THR A 138 -24.76 26.54 -56.62
CA THR A 138 -24.05 27.82 -56.55
C THR A 138 -23.95 28.24 -55.09
N PHE A 139 -22.75 28.53 -54.63
CA PHE A 139 -22.44 28.70 -53.21
C PHE A 139 -22.70 30.12 -52.72
N GLY A 140 -23.45 30.23 -51.61
CA GLY A 140 -23.63 31.47 -50.86
C GLY A 140 -22.50 31.72 -49.84
N PRO A 141 -22.50 32.87 -49.13
CA PRO A 141 -21.44 33.23 -48.20
C PRO A 141 -21.28 32.25 -47.02
N LEU A 142 -22.36 31.67 -46.49
CA LEU A 142 -22.28 30.74 -45.35
C LEU A 142 -21.59 29.42 -45.71
N TYR A 143 -21.66 29.01 -46.98
CA TYR A 143 -20.90 27.86 -47.46
C TYR A 143 -19.40 28.09 -47.24
N TYR A 144 -18.87 29.26 -47.60
CA TYR A 144 -17.45 29.58 -47.40
C TYR A 144 -17.08 29.67 -45.92
N PHE A 145 -17.93 30.29 -45.08
CA PHE A 145 -17.70 30.33 -43.63
C PHE A 145 -17.61 28.94 -43.00
N TYR A 146 -18.49 28.02 -43.41
CA TYR A 146 -18.48 26.64 -42.95
C TYR A 146 -17.12 25.94 -43.25
N TYR A 147 -16.57 26.08 -44.46
CA TYR A 147 -15.27 25.49 -44.79
C TYR A 147 -14.10 26.20 -44.11
N ILE A 148 -14.18 27.52 -43.90
CA ILE A 148 -13.17 28.26 -43.14
C ILE A 148 -13.10 27.74 -41.70
N GLU A 149 -14.25 27.53 -41.05
CA GLU A 149 -14.31 26.95 -39.71
C GLU A 149 -13.70 25.55 -39.65
N MET A 150 -14.07 24.67 -40.58
CA MET A 150 -13.45 23.34 -40.69
C MET A 150 -11.94 23.41 -40.89
N LEU A 151 -11.46 24.33 -41.74
CA LEU A 151 -10.04 24.52 -42.00
C LEU A 151 -9.31 24.99 -40.74
N ILE A 152 -9.91 25.89 -39.96
CA ILE A 152 -9.36 26.34 -38.67
C ILE A 152 -9.19 25.16 -37.72
N TYR A 153 -10.18 24.27 -37.60
CA TYR A 153 -10.06 23.08 -36.75
C TYR A 153 -8.93 22.16 -37.22
N ILE A 154 -8.83 21.90 -38.52
CA ILE A 154 -7.78 21.04 -39.09
C ILE A 154 -6.39 21.64 -38.85
N LEU A 155 -6.20 22.93 -39.14
CA LEU A 155 -4.92 23.61 -38.94
C LEU A 155 -4.54 23.67 -37.46
N ALA A 156 -5.50 23.91 -36.57
CA ALA A 156 -5.27 23.88 -35.13
C ALA A 156 -4.81 22.51 -34.66
N MET A 157 -5.47 21.42 -35.10
CA MET A 157 -5.06 20.05 -34.76
C MET A 157 -3.66 19.74 -35.28
N ILE A 158 -3.35 20.06 -36.54
CA ILE A 158 -2.03 19.83 -37.12
C ILE A 158 -0.95 20.57 -36.32
N TRP A 159 -1.19 21.85 -36.01
CA TRP A 159 -0.27 22.66 -35.23
C TRP A 159 -0.03 22.08 -33.82
N LEU A 160 -1.10 21.66 -33.13
CA LEU A 160 -1.02 21.05 -31.80
C LEU A 160 -0.18 19.77 -31.84
N ILE A 161 -0.43 18.89 -32.79
CA ILE A 161 0.28 17.61 -32.88
C ILE A 161 1.75 17.83 -33.23
N ILE A 162 2.08 18.73 -34.17
CA ILE A 162 3.47 19.06 -34.50
C ILE A 162 4.20 19.64 -33.28
N ARG A 163 3.56 20.58 -32.57
CA ARG A 163 4.12 21.16 -31.33
C ARG A 163 4.33 20.11 -30.25
N HIS A 164 3.43 19.15 -30.12
CA HIS A 164 3.56 18.04 -29.19
C HIS A 164 4.74 17.12 -29.56
N MET A 165 4.88 16.78 -30.84
CA MET A 165 6.01 15.97 -31.35
C MET A 165 7.37 16.62 -31.08
N GLN A 166 7.49 17.95 -31.18
CA GLN A 166 8.74 18.68 -30.92
C GLN A 166 9.22 18.58 -29.46
N LYS A 167 8.32 18.25 -28.52
CA LYS A 167 8.61 18.20 -27.09
C LYS A 167 8.64 16.78 -26.51
N ALA A 168 8.31 15.77 -27.30
CA ALA A 168 8.03 14.43 -26.80
C ALA A 168 9.10 13.39 -27.18
N GLY A 169 9.18 12.30 -26.39
CA GLY A 169 10.10 11.19 -26.63
C GLY A 169 9.67 10.26 -27.78
N PRO A 170 10.54 9.33 -28.22
CA PRO A 170 10.37 8.56 -29.48
C PRO A 170 9.07 7.74 -29.57
N GLY A 171 8.54 7.19 -28.47
CA GLY A 171 7.26 6.47 -28.46
C GLY A 171 6.06 7.38 -28.73
N VAL A 172 6.03 8.55 -28.10
CA VAL A 172 4.96 9.56 -28.25
C VAL A 172 4.96 10.17 -29.66
N THR A 173 6.15 10.28 -30.27
CA THR A 173 6.30 10.75 -31.66
C THR A 173 5.65 9.80 -32.66
N LYS A 174 5.67 8.48 -32.41
CA LYS A 174 5.01 7.48 -33.26
C LYS A 174 3.48 7.61 -33.20
N ALA A 175 2.91 7.71 -32.00
CA ALA A 175 1.48 7.91 -31.81
C ALA A 175 0.98 9.23 -32.44
N SER A 176 1.73 10.32 -32.24
CA SER A 176 1.43 11.63 -32.84
C SER A 176 1.48 11.60 -34.38
N SER A 177 2.43 10.86 -34.96
CA SER A 177 2.53 10.68 -36.41
C SER A 177 1.33 9.93 -37.00
N LEU A 178 0.86 8.87 -36.32
CA LEU A 178 -0.34 8.12 -36.73
C LEU A 178 -1.60 8.99 -36.66
N LEU A 179 -1.71 9.87 -35.66
CA LEU A 179 -2.83 10.81 -35.55
C LEU A 179 -2.83 11.84 -36.68
N LEU A 180 -1.66 12.35 -37.08
CA LEU A 180 -1.53 13.20 -38.26
C LEU A 180 -1.96 12.47 -39.53
N VAL A 181 -1.51 11.23 -39.72
CA VAL A 181 -1.93 10.40 -40.86
C VAL A 181 -3.45 10.24 -40.90
N ALA A 182 -4.08 10.00 -39.75
CA ALA A 182 -5.54 9.88 -39.65
C ALA A 182 -6.26 11.16 -40.11
N ILE A 183 -5.73 12.35 -39.78
CA ILE A 183 -6.28 13.65 -40.22
C ILE A 183 -6.06 13.86 -41.72
N PHE A 184 -4.85 13.61 -42.23
CA PHE A 184 -4.51 13.79 -43.64
C PHE A 184 -5.33 12.88 -44.56
N ILE A 185 -5.59 11.63 -44.16
CA ILE A 185 -6.43 10.70 -44.92
C ILE A 185 -7.83 11.29 -45.15
N GLN A 186 -8.42 11.95 -44.15
CA GLN A 186 -9.73 12.58 -44.29
C GLN A 186 -9.71 13.75 -45.29
N VAL A 187 -8.69 14.62 -45.19
CA VAL A 187 -8.51 15.76 -46.11
C VAL A 187 -8.33 15.28 -47.55
N ILE A 188 -7.48 14.27 -47.76
CA ILE A 188 -7.25 13.66 -49.08
C ILE A 188 -8.53 13.00 -49.60
N GLY A 189 -9.25 12.24 -48.76
CA GLY A 189 -10.51 11.60 -49.16
C GLY A 189 -11.58 12.60 -49.59
N TYR A 190 -11.62 13.78 -48.97
CA TYR A 190 -12.48 14.88 -49.37
C TYR A 190 -12.03 15.53 -50.69
N ALA A 191 -10.73 15.83 -50.83
CA ALA A 191 -10.14 16.45 -52.02
C ALA A 191 -10.11 15.53 -53.26
N ALA A 192 -10.07 14.21 -53.07
CA ALA A 192 -10.03 13.22 -54.16
C ALA A 192 -11.24 13.34 -55.10
N ARG A 193 -12.40 13.78 -54.59
CA ARG A 193 -13.59 14.06 -55.42
C ARG A 193 -13.29 15.13 -56.48
N SER A 194 -12.58 16.20 -56.12
CA SER A 194 -12.22 17.28 -57.05
C SER A 194 -11.08 16.91 -58.00
N MET A 195 -10.22 15.97 -57.63
CA MET A 195 -9.01 15.64 -58.41
C MET A 195 -9.24 14.53 -59.45
N ILE A 196 -10.07 13.54 -59.15
CA ILE A 196 -10.19 12.31 -59.97
C ILE A 196 -11.42 12.35 -60.90
N GLY A 197 -12.30 13.36 -60.76
CA GLY A 197 -13.51 13.50 -61.57
C GLY A 197 -14.50 12.33 -61.38
N PHE A 198 -14.32 11.54 -60.32
CA PHE A 198 -15.14 10.40 -59.99
C PHE A 198 -16.48 10.86 -59.41
N PRO A 199 -17.61 10.22 -59.79
CA PRO A 199 -18.94 10.66 -59.38
C PRO A 199 -19.22 10.50 -57.87
N TYR A 200 -18.48 9.61 -57.20
CA TYR A 200 -18.67 9.28 -55.80
C TYR A 200 -17.56 9.88 -54.91
N SER A 201 -17.92 10.30 -53.71
CA SER A 201 -16.96 10.80 -52.72
C SER A 201 -16.23 9.64 -52.05
N PHE A 202 -14.90 9.72 -51.95
CA PHE A 202 -14.08 8.79 -51.18
C PHE A 202 -14.05 9.09 -49.67
N ALA A 203 -14.72 10.18 -49.25
CA ALA A 203 -14.76 10.59 -47.85
C ALA A 203 -15.25 9.49 -46.88
N PRO A 204 -16.27 8.68 -47.17
CA PRO A 204 -16.71 7.62 -46.25
C PRO A 204 -15.62 6.59 -45.94
N ILE A 205 -14.88 6.17 -46.98
CA ILE A 205 -13.79 5.19 -46.84
C ILE A 205 -12.64 5.82 -46.04
N ALA A 206 -12.30 7.07 -46.34
CA ALA A 206 -11.29 7.81 -45.59
C ALA A 206 -11.65 7.97 -44.10
N PHE A 207 -12.94 8.19 -43.80
CA PHE A 207 -13.44 8.24 -42.42
C PHE A 207 -13.30 6.90 -41.70
N ILE A 208 -13.66 5.78 -42.33
CA ILE A 208 -13.53 4.44 -41.74
C ILE A 208 -12.06 4.13 -41.42
N ILE A 209 -11.15 4.42 -42.35
CA ILE A 209 -9.71 4.21 -42.15
C ILE A 209 -9.21 5.08 -40.98
N SER A 210 -9.57 6.37 -40.98
CA SER A 210 -9.17 7.30 -39.93
C SER A 210 -9.68 6.90 -38.55
N VAL A 211 -10.96 6.51 -38.44
CA VAL A 211 -11.57 5.96 -37.22
C VAL A 211 -10.86 4.70 -36.74
N THR A 212 -10.48 3.81 -37.66
CA THR A 212 -9.74 2.58 -37.31
C THR A 212 -8.35 2.89 -36.75
N ILE A 213 -7.65 3.87 -37.31
CA ILE A 213 -6.35 4.34 -36.78
C ILE A 213 -6.53 4.95 -35.39
N ILE A 214 -7.56 5.77 -35.18
CA ILE A 214 -7.86 6.37 -33.87
C ILE A 214 -8.20 5.28 -32.84
N LEU A 215 -9.01 4.29 -33.20
CA LEU A 215 -9.31 3.13 -32.35
C LEU A 215 -8.05 2.32 -32.00
N HIS A 216 -7.17 2.11 -32.97
CA HIS A 216 -5.91 1.42 -32.75
C HIS A 216 -5.00 2.20 -31.79
N LEU A 217 -4.90 3.53 -31.95
CA LEU A 217 -4.16 4.40 -31.03
C LEU A 217 -4.71 4.29 -29.60
N ILE A 218 -6.02 4.29 -29.45
CA ILE A 218 -6.68 4.18 -28.15
C ILE A 218 -6.40 2.82 -27.50
N TYR A 219 -6.46 1.74 -28.27
CA TYR A 219 -6.28 0.37 -27.78
C TYR A 219 -4.82 -0.01 -27.50
N VAL A 220 -3.90 0.36 -28.40
CA VAL A 220 -2.50 -0.09 -28.36
C VAL A 220 -1.61 0.87 -27.58
N GLU A 221 -1.74 2.17 -27.80
CA GLU A 221 -0.88 3.18 -27.14
C GLU A 221 -1.40 3.55 -25.74
N ARG A 222 -2.48 2.89 -25.26
CA ARG A 222 -3.09 3.07 -23.93
C ARG A 222 -3.23 4.55 -23.54
N VAL A 223 -3.66 5.37 -24.49
CA VAL A 223 -3.87 6.82 -24.34
C VAL A 223 -4.83 7.13 -23.18
N TYR A 224 -5.69 6.17 -22.81
CA TYR A 224 -6.51 6.26 -21.61
C TYR A 224 -5.90 5.44 -20.48
N ASN A 225 -5.22 6.18 -19.61
CA ASN A 225 -4.62 5.70 -18.38
C ASN A 225 -5.75 5.22 -17.44
N VAL A 226 -6.14 3.94 -17.55
CA VAL A 226 -7.00 3.26 -16.55
C VAL A 226 -6.41 3.39 -15.14
N ASN A 227 -5.12 3.71 -15.04
CA ASN A 227 -4.48 4.02 -13.78
C ASN A 227 -4.97 5.33 -13.14
N ASP A 228 -5.45 6.35 -13.85
CA ASP A 228 -5.73 7.64 -13.18
C ASP A 228 -7.07 7.62 -12.43
N VAL A 229 -8.12 6.97 -12.96
CA VAL A 229 -9.37 6.75 -12.20
C VAL A 229 -9.17 5.73 -11.07
N ALA A 230 -8.39 4.67 -11.31
CA ALA A 230 -8.03 3.71 -10.25
C ALA A 230 -7.13 4.34 -9.19
N LYS A 231 -6.20 5.23 -9.59
CA LYS A 231 -5.39 6.03 -8.66
C LYS A 231 -6.28 6.96 -7.86
N ASP A 232 -7.19 7.71 -8.46
CA ASP A 232 -8.06 8.62 -7.72
C ASP A 232 -8.94 7.85 -6.73
N TYR A 233 -9.48 6.70 -7.13
CA TYR A 233 -10.25 5.83 -6.22
C TYR A 233 -9.39 5.24 -5.09
N ILE A 234 -8.18 4.74 -5.39
CA ILE A 234 -7.24 4.25 -4.37
C ILE A 234 -6.78 5.41 -3.46
N PHE A 235 -6.53 6.58 -4.03
CA PHE A 235 -6.06 7.78 -3.34
C PHE A 235 -7.12 8.33 -2.38
N ASP A 236 -8.40 8.21 -2.74
CA ASP A 236 -9.54 8.54 -1.87
C ASP A 236 -9.91 7.40 -0.89
N ALA A 237 -9.62 6.14 -1.21
CA ALA A 237 -9.93 4.99 -0.35
C ALA A 237 -8.91 4.78 0.79
N ILE A 238 -7.78 5.49 0.79
CA ILE A 238 -6.82 5.42 1.90
C ILE A 238 -7.32 6.29 3.06
N ASP A 239 -7.38 5.72 4.27
CA ASP A 239 -7.77 6.40 5.52
C ASP A 239 -6.81 7.52 5.99
N SER A 240 -5.78 7.80 5.21
CA SER A 240 -4.80 8.86 5.44
C SER A 240 -5.08 10.04 4.52
N ALA A 241 -4.86 11.26 5.03
CA ALA A 241 -4.95 12.45 4.21
C ALA A 241 -3.67 12.64 3.38
N PHE A 242 -3.82 12.91 2.09
CA PHE A 242 -2.72 13.16 1.15
C PHE A 242 -2.86 14.53 0.48
N ILE A 243 -1.76 15.27 0.45
CA ILE A 243 -1.64 16.54 -0.28
C ILE A 243 -0.36 16.46 -1.12
N VAL A 244 -0.46 16.78 -2.40
CA VAL A 244 0.65 16.78 -3.35
C VAL A 244 0.89 18.21 -3.83
N SER A 245 2.16 18.60 -3.84
CA SER A 245 2.61 19.86 -4.41
C SER A 245 3.81 19.64 -5.33
N ASP A 246 4.13 20.66 -6.12
CA ASP A 246 5.40 20.73 -6.83
C ASP A 246 6.58 20.98 -5.86
N GLY A 247 7.80 21.05 -6.39
CA GLY A 247 9.01 21.37 -5.61
C GLY A 247 9.04 22.76 -4.95
N ASN A 248 8.12 23.66 -5.31
CA ASN A 248 7.98 25.01 -4.76
C ASN A 248 6.74 25.16 -3.87
N TYR A 249 6.15 24.06 -3.40
CA TYR A 249 4.93 24.03 -2.58
C TYR A 249 3.69 24.62 -3.27
N ARG A 250 3.62 24.56 -4.60
CA ARG A 250 2.40 24.87 -5.34
C ARG A 250 1.49 23.67 -5.41
N TYR A 251 0.23 23.86 -5.05
CA TYR A 251 -0.75 22.78 -4.93
C TYR A 251 -1.01 22.08 -6.26
N GLN A 252 -0.93 20.74 -6.26
CA GLN A 252 -1.20 19.89 -7.43
C GLN A 252 -2.44 19.01 -7.21
N GLY A 253 -2.73 18.62 -5.98
CA GLY A 253 -3.93 17.83 -5.67
C GLY A 253 -3.97 17.32 -4.23
N SER A 254 -5.15 16.87 -3.80
CA SER A 254 -5.37 16.25 -2.50
C SER A 254 -6.58 15.32 -2.52
N ASN A 255 -6.58 14.31 -1.65
CA ASN A 255 -7.69 13.39 -1.50
C ASN A 255 -8.81 13.98 -0.64
N ASN A 256 -9.99 13.34 -0.65
CA ASN A 256 -11.14 13.82 0.12
C ASN A 256 -10.85 13.89 1.62
N MET A 257 -10.06 12.96 2.15
CA MET A 257 -9.67 12.97 3.55
C MET A 257 -8.86 14.23 3.92
N ALA A 258 -7.90 14.62 3.09
CA ALA A 258 -7.15 15.86 3.28
C ALA A 258 -8.03 17.10 3.22
N LYS A 259 -9.01 17.13 2.29
CA LYS A 259 -9.99 18.23 2.20
C LYS A 259 -10.93 18.30 3.40
N ARG A 260 -11.20 17.18 4.08
CA ARG A 260 -11.98 17.18 5.33
C ARG A 260 -11.17 17.72 6.51
N ILE A 261 -9.91 17.31 6.63
CA ILE A 261 -9.01 17.80 7.69
C ILE A 261 -8.67 19.29 7.47
N PHE A 262 -8.41 19.68 6.21
CA PHE A 262 -8.08 21.04 5.79
C PHE A 262 -9.12 21.53 4.78
N ASN A 263 -10.23 22.07 5.29
CA ASN A 263 -11.36 22.51 4.48
C ASN A 263 -10.99 23.59 3.44
N GLU A 264 -9.93 24.37 3.70
CA GLU A 264 -9.41 25.37 2.77
C GLU A 264 -8.92 24.78 1.44
N LEU A 265 -8.53 23.50 1.40
CA LEU A 265 -8.10 22.82 0.17
C LEU A 265 -9.25 22.71 -0.86
N ASN A 266 -10.51 22.89 -0.44
CA ASN A 266 -11.66 22.97 -1.35
C ASN A 266 -11.69 24.29 -2.15
N SER A 267 -10.98 25.32 -1.68
CA SER A 267 -10.98 26.66 -2.27
C SER A 267 -9.67 27.04 -2.97
N ILE A 268 -8.63 26.21 -2.83
CA ILE A 268 -7.31 26.42 -3.43
C ILE A 268 -7.31 25.88 -4.86
N ASN A 269 -6.83 26.67 -5.82
CA ASN A 269 -6.69 26.25 -7.20
C ASN A 269 -5.35 25.54 -7.41
N ILE A 270 -5.26 24.76 -8.49
CA ILE A 270 -3.98 24.20 -8.94
C ILE A 270 -2.98 25.34 -9.16
N ASP A 271 -1.74 25.11 -8.76
CA ASP A 271 -0.60 26.04 -8.77
C ASP A 271 -0.61 27.16 -7.70
N ASP A 272 -1.66 27.28 -6.89
CA ASP A 272 -1.66 28.19 -5.75
C ASP A 272 -0.64 27.75 -4.69
N ASN A 273 0.02 28.72 -4.05
CA ASN A 273 1.04 28.43 -3.05
C ASN A 273 0.39 27.90 -1.76
N LEU A 274 0.78 26.71 -1.31
CA LEU A 274 0.27 26.11 -0.07
C LEU A 274 0.58 26.92 1.19
N TYR A 275 1.63 27.75 1.18
CA TYR A 275 1.92 28.70 2.26
C TYR A 275 0.93 29.86 2.32
N SER A 276 0.00 29.99 1.37
CA SER A 276 -1.11 30.95 1.49
C SER A 276 -2.29 30.40 2.31
N ALA A 277 -2.32 29.09 2.58
CA ALA A 277 -3.37 28.39 3.31
C ALA A 277 -3.45 28.76 4.81
N SER A 278 -4.34 28.11 5.56
CA SER A 278 -4.53 28.36 7.00
C SER A 278 -3.27 28.14 7.85
N SER A 279 -3.29 28.62 9.10
CA SER A 279 -2.18 28.43 10.04
C SER A 279 -1.90 26.95 10.33
N SER A 280 -2.91 26.09 10.36
CA SER A 280 -2.77 24.65 10.64
C SER A 280 -2.01 23.91 9.54
N LEU A 281 -2.35 24.13 8.27
CA LEU A 281 -1.65 23.49 7.16
C LEU A 281 -0.20 23.99 7.07
N ARG A 282 0.04 25.28 7.30
CA ARG A 282 1.40 25.85 7.36
C ARG A 282 2.24 25.24 8.47
N GLN A 283 1.68 25.09 9.67
CA GLN A 283 2.36 24.46 10.80
C GLN A 283 2.71 22.99 10.51
N VAL A 284 1.84 22.27 9.79
CA VAL A 284 2.16 20.92 9.30
C VAL A 284 3.31 20.94 8.29
N ILE A 285 3.26 21.84 7.30
CA ILE A 285 4.31 21.99 6.28
C ILE A 285 5.68 22.35 6.89
N ASN A 286 5.69 23.20 7.93
CA ASN A 286 6.90 23.60 8.63
C ASN A 286 7.44 22.51 9.59
N GLY A 287 6.64 21.49 9.90
CA GLY A 287 6.99 20.47 10.89
C GLY A 287 6.81 20.93 12.34
N ASP A 288 6.07 22.01 12.57
CA ASP A 288 5.76 22.54 13.91
C ASP A 288 4.79 21.63 14.66
N ILE A 289 3.90 20.96 13.92
CA ILE A 289 2.96 19.97 14.46
C ILE A 289 3.51 18.58 14.21
N ARG A 290 3.74 17.83 15.29
CA ARG A 290 4.11 16.40 15.23
C ARG A 290 2.92 15.46 15.27
N LYS A 291 1.78 15.89 15.83
CA LYS A 291 0.54 15.11 15.93
C LYS A 291 -0.66 16.04 15.94
N MET A 292 -1.74 15.65 15.27
CA MET A 292 -2.95 16.45 15.15
C MET A 292 -4.18 15.59 15.45
N GLY A 293 -5.07 16.07 16.32
CA GLY A 293 -6.36 15.42 16.56
C GLY A 293 -7.41 15.92 15.58
N PHE A 294 -8.19 15.02 14.99
CA PHE A 294 -9.33 15.34 14.13
C PHE A 294 -10.42 14.28 14.29
N GLU A 295 -11.66 14.70 14.59
CA GLU A 295 -12.83 13.82 14.80
C GLU A 295 -12.59 12.62 15.73
N GLY A 296 -11.84 12.82 16.81
CA GLY A 296 -11.53 11.76 17.78
C GLY A 296 -10.43 10.79 17.33
N SER A 297 -9.86 10.97 16.13
CA SER A 297 -8.68 10.26 15.66
C SER A 297 -7.42 11.12 15.78
N LEU A 298 -6.27 10.46 15.98
CA LEU A 298 -4.96 11.08 16.05
C LEU A 298 -4.20 10.83 14.74
N TYR A 299 -3.71 11.90 14.12
CA TYR A 299 -2.96 11.86 12.88
C TYR A 299 -1.51 12.30 13.07
N GLU A 300 -0.58 11.59 12.42
CA GLU A 300 0.82 11.97 12.36
C GLU A 300 1.18 12.49 10.96
N PRO A 301 1.57 13.77 10.82
CA PRO A 301 2.03 14.33 9.58
C PRO A 301 3.42 13.84 9.20
N SER A 302 3.62 13.54 7.93
CA SER A 302 4.91 13.18 7.33
C SER A 302 5.05 13.81 5.95
N ILE A 303 6.20 14.41 5.69
CA ILE A 303 6.51 15.13 4.45
C ILE A 303 7.60 14.38 3.71
N LYS A 304 7.29 13.90 2.52
CA LYS A 304 8.24 13.21 1.64
C LYS A 304 8.50 14.04 0.39
N ARG A 305 9.78 14.27 0.10
CA ARG A 305 10.22 14.97 -1.12
C ARG A 305 10.62 13.94 -2.17
N ILE A 306 10.12 14.11 -3.38
CA ILE A 306 10.42 13.27 -4.54
C ILE A 306 11.42 14.00 -5.42
N TYR A 307 12.48 13.31 -5.80
CA TYR A 307 13.62 13.89 -6.52
C TYR A 307 13.75 13.29 -7.92
N ASP A 308 14.13 14.13 -8.88
CA ASP A 308 14.70 13.73 -10.16
C ASP A 308 16.14 14.28 -10.22
N GLY A 309 17.12 13.38 -10.07
CA GLY A 309 18.52 13.74 -9.85
C GLY A 309 18.69 14.58 -8.57
N LYS A 310 19.04 15.88 -8.73
CA LYS A 310 19.21 16.84 -7.61
C LYS A 310 18.02 17.75 -7.40
N THR A 311 17.01 17.71 -8.27
CA THR A 311 15.88 18.64 -8.25
C THR A 311 14.70 17.99 -7.55
N VAL A 312 14.05 18.71 -6.63
CA VAL A 312 12.78 18.26 -6.04
C VAL A 312 11.68 18.49 -7.07
N ILE A 313 11.05 17.42 -7.53
CA ILE A 313 9.97 17.49 -8.53
C ILE A 313 8.59 17.54 -7.87
N ALA A 314 8.44 16.94 -6.68
CA ALA A 314 7.18 16.95 -5.95
C ALA A 314 7.41 16.82 -4.45
N ILE A 315 6.45 17.31 -3.67
CA ILE A 315 6.40 17.14 -2.22
C ILE A 315 5.05 16.51 -1.90
N VAL A 316 5.10 15.43 -1.14
CA VAL A 316 3.92 14.68 -0.70
C VAL A 316 3.80 14.83 0.81
N ILE A 317 2.72 15.45 1.25
CA ILE A 317 2.37 15.60 2.66
C ILE A 317 1.30 14.55 2.96
N THR A 318 1.55 13.76 4.00
CA THR A 318 0.68 12.65 4.41
C THR A 318 0.31 12.83 5.87
N LEU A 319 -0.94 12.59 6.23
CA LEU A 319 -1.39 12.52 7.62
C LEU A 319 -1.94 11.12 7.86
N THR A 320 -1.20 10.32 8.62
CA THR A 320 -1.54 8.90 8.87
C THR A 320 -2.29 8.77 10.17
N ASN A 321 -3.42 8.04 10.18
CA ASN A 321 -4.15 7.76 11.41
C ASN A 321 -3.35 6.78 12.28
N ILE A 322 -2.93 7.23 13.46
CA ILE A 322 -2.12 6.47 14.43
C ILE A 322 -2.89 6.14 15.71
N THR A 323 -4.22 6.34 15.73
CA THR A 323 -5.05 6.15 16.93
C THR A 323 -4.90 4.76 17.50
N SER A 324 -5.13 3.73 16.70
CA SER A 324 -5.03 2.33 17.12
C SER A 324 -3.60 1.94 17.53
N GLN A 325 -2.57 2.50 16.89
CA GLN A 325 -1.19 2.27 17.29
C GLN A 325 -0.90 2.87 18.66
N PHE A 326 -1.44 4.05 18.96
CA PHE A 326 -1.26 4.69 20.25
C PHE A 326 -2.00 3.95 21.36
N GLU A 327 -3.25 3.54 21.11
CA GLU A 327 -4.04 2.72 22.05
C GLU A 327 -3.36 1.37 22.33
N TYR A 328 -2.89 0.69 21.29
CA TYR A 328 -2.18 -0.58 21.45
C TYR A 328 -0.88 -0.42 22.24
N LYS A 329 -0.13 0.67 22.00
CA LYS A 329 1.08 0.96 22.75
C LYS A 329 0.78 1.22 24.23
N ALA A 330 -0.24 2.03 24.54
CA ALA A 330 -0.66 2.29 25.91
C ALA A 330 -1.09 0.99 26.63
N LEU A 331 -1.82 0.12 25.93
CA LEU A 331 -2.20 -1.19 26.45
C LEU A 331 -0.97 -2.07 26.72
N GLN A 332 -0.02 -2.14 25.78
CA GLN A 332 1.23 -2.89 25.96
C GLN A 332 2.05 -2.39 27.14
N ASP A 333 2.15 -1.07 27.32
CA ASP A 333 2.88 -0.46 28.43
C ASP A 333 2.19 -0.83 29.77
N SER A 334 0.85 -0.77 29.84
CA SER A 334 0.10 -1.19 31.05
C SER A 334 0.25 -2.68 31.37
N TYR A 335 0.19 -3.55 30.35
CA TYR A 335 0.36 -4.99 30.53
C TYR A 335 1.78 -5.35 30.95
N ARG A 336 2.79 -4.61 30.44
CA ARG A 336 4.18 -4.79 30.84
C ARG A 336 4.37 -4.47 32.31
N GLU A 337 3.82 -3.36 32.79
CA GLU A 337 3.92 -2.95 34.19
C GLU A 337 3.26 -3.99 35.12
N GLU A 338 2.08 -4.48 34.77
CA GLU A 338 1.41 -5.56 35.52
C GLU A 338 2.23 -6.86 35.55
N LEU A 339 2.80 -7.24 34.40
CA LEU A 339 3.62 -8.44 34.29
C LEU A 339 4.92 -8.32 35.11
N GLU A 340 5.57 -7.16 35.12
CA GLU A 340 6.78 -6.91 35.92
C GLU A 340 6.49 -7.09 37.42
N VAL A 341 5.38 -6.55 37.92
CA VAL A 341 4.96 -6.71 39.32
C VAL A 341 4.69 -8.17 39.67
N GLU A 342 3.99 -8.92 38.81
CA GLU A 342 3.69 -10.33 39.07
C GLU A 342 4.96 -11.20 38.99
N VAL A 343 5.88 -10.92 38.06
CA VAL A 343 7.18 -11.62 37.97
C VAL A 343 8.02 -11.38 39.23
N GLU A 344 8.09 -10.15 39.72
CA GLU A 344 8.79 -9.85 40.98
C GLU A 344 8.20 -10.62 42.15
N LYS A 345 6.87 -10.64 42.27
CA LYS A 345 6.17 -11.37 43.32
C LYS A 345 6.40 -12.88 43.25
N GLN A 346 6.30 -13.48 42.06
CA GLN A 346 6.58 -14.91 41.88
C GLN A 346 8.04 -15.24 42.18
N THR A 347 8.97 -14.37 41.79
CA THR A 347 10.40 -14.53 42.09
C THR A 347 10.66 -14.52 43.59
N ARG A 348 10.05 -13.59 44.33
CA ARG A 348 10.14 -13.55 45.81
C ARG A 348 9.59 -14.82 46.44
N VAL A 349 8.41 -15.27 45.99
CA VAL A 349 7.79 -16.51 46.50
C VAL A 349 8.67 -17.73 46.20
N ALA A 350 9.27 -17.81 45.01
CA ALA A 350 10.18 -18.90 44.66
C ALA A 350 11.46 -18.89 45.51
N GLN A 351 12.04 -17.70 45.75
CA GLN A 351 13.22 -17.55 46.62
C GLN A 351 12.91 -17.96 48.07
N ASP A 352 11.78 -17.53 48.63
CA ASP A 352 11.36 -17.92 49.98
C ASP A 352 11.12 -19.42 50.09
N ARG A 353 10.52 -20.04 49.07
CA ARG A 353 10.35 -21.50 49.00
C ARG A 353 11.69 -22.23 48.96
N ASN A 354 12.63 -21.80 48.13
CA ASN A 354 13.96 -22.40 48.04
C ASN A 354 14.72 -22.30 49.37
N LYS A 355 14.70 -21.13 50.01
CA LYS A 355 15.33 -20.94 51.33
C LYS A 355 14.71 -21.84 52.39
N LYS A 356 13.38 -22.02 52.36
CA LYS A 356 12.68 -22.91 53.29
C LYS A 356 13.02 -24.39 53.03
N LEU A 357 13.16 -24.79 51.77
CA LEU A 357 13.60 -26.13 51.39
C LEU A 357 15.03 -26.42 51.85
N GLU A 358 15.96 -25.47 51.65
CA GLU A 358 17.34 -25.58 52.13
C GLU A 358 17.41 -25.71 53.66
N GLN A 359 16.65 -24.87 54.39
CA GLN A 359 16.57 -24.94 55.85
C GLN A 359 16.00 -26.28 56.33
N MET A 360 14.94 -26.76 55.70
CA MET A 360 14.32 -28.03 56.04
C MET A 360 15.26 -29.21 55.76
N SER A 361 15.97 -29.20 54.62
CA SER A 361 16.98 -30.21 54.28
C SER A 361 18.09 -30.26 55.33
N PHE A 362 18.65 -29.10 55.70
CA PHE A 362 19.67 -29.01 56.73
C PHE A 362 19.17 -29.54 58.09
N GLN A 363 17.95 -29.17 58.49
CA GLN A 363 17.34 -29.65 59.73
C GLN A 363 17.14 -31.17 59.75
N LEU A 364 16.76 -31.78 58.61
CA LEU A 364 16.60 -33.22 58.50
C LEU A 364 17.95 -33.94 58.65
N VAL A 365 18.99 -33.48 57.96
CA VAL A 365 20.34 -34.07 58.09
C VAL A 365 20.87 -33.92 59.52
N GLN A 366 20.71 -32.74 60.12
CA GLN A 366 21.10 -32.52 61.51
C GLN A 366 20.34 -33.43 62.47
N THR A 367 19.05 -33.66 62.24
CA THR A 367 18.22 -34.57 63.06
C THR A 367 18.68 -36.01 62.94
N LEU A 368 19.05 -36.46 61.72
CA LEU A 368 19.59 -37.78 61.49
C LEU A 368 20.92 -37.97 62.21
N ALA A 369 21.85 -37.02 62.09
CA ALA A 369 23.11 -37.02 62.82
C ALA A 369 22.89 -37.11 64.34
N ASN A 370 21.97 -36.29 64.88
CA ASN A 370 21.64 -36.31 66.31
C ASN A 370 21.04 -37.66 66.76
N ALA A 371 20.28 -38.35 65.90
CA ALA A 371 19.72 -39.66 66.23
C ALA A 371 20.81 -40.73 66.35
N ILE A 372 21.86 -40.62 65.53
CA ILE A 372 23.02 -41.51 65.53
C ILE A 372 23.91 -41.22 66.76
N ASP A 373 24.20 -39.94 67.01
CA ASP A 373 24.88 -39.47 68.23
C ASP A 373 24.11 -39.89 69.51
N ALA A 374 22.79 -40.08 69.45
CA ALA A 374 22.00 -40.55 70.60
C ALA A 374 22.06 -42.08 70.79
N LYS A 375 22.28 -42.84 69.71
CA LYS A 375 22.47 -44.30 69.75
C LYS A 375 23.84 -44.67 70.35
N ASP A 376 24.82 -43.80 70.18
CA ASP A 376 26.15 -43.88 70.78
C ASP A 376 26.21 -43.03 72.06
N LYS A 377 26.20 -43.68 73.24
CA LYS A 377 26.09 -43.00 74.54
C LYS A 377 27.19 -41.97 74.82
N TYR A 378 28.28 -41.97 74.06
CA TYR A 378 29.47 -41.16 74.29
C TYR A 378 29.56 -39.91 73.39
N THR A 379 28.69 -39.75 72.39
CA THR A 379 28.91 -38.78 71.29
C THR A 379 27.84 -37.69 71.14
N ASN A 380 27.06 -37.36 72.17
CA ASN A 380 26.03 -36.31 72.06
C ASN A 380 26.59 -34.95 71.57
N GLY A 381 26.08 -34.49 70.42
CA GLY A 381 26.48 -33.23 69.76
C GLY A 381 27.90 -33.25 69.18
N HIS A 382 28.54 -34.42 69.09
CA HIS A 382 29.86 -34.62 68.50
C HIS A 382 29.87 -34.25 67.04
N SER A 383 28.94 -34.80 66.26
CA SER A 383 28.87 -34.61 64.81
C SER A 383 28.69 -33.13 64.45
N SER A 384 27.93 -32.38 65.26
CA SER A 384 27.77 -30.93 65.12
C SER A 384 29.08 -30.17 65.34
N ARG A 385 29.86 -30.54 66.36
CA ARG A 385 31.15 -29.90 66.66
C ARG A 385 32.20 -30.22 65.60
N VAL A 386 32.26 -31.47 65.13
CA VAL A 386 33.14 -31.88 64.02
C VAL A 386 32.84 -31.06 62.79
N ALA A 387 31.58 -31.00 62.35
CA ALA A 387 31.17 -30.19 61.21
C ALA A 387 31.56 -28.70 61.37
N GLU A 388 31.36 -28.12 62.56
CA GLU A 388 31.74 -26.75 62.83
C GLU A 388 33.26 -26.52 62.74
N TYR A 389 34.07 -27.41 63.31
CA TYR A 389 35.53 -27.32 63.24
C TYR A 389 36.04 -27.51 61.81
N SER A 390 35.54 -28.50 61.08
CA SER A 390 35.88 -28.74 59.66
C SER A 390 35.58 -27.51 58.80
N VAL A 391 34.41 -26.89 58.98
CA VAL A 391 34.04 -25.65 58.28
C VAL A 391 34.98 -24.49 58.62
N ARG A 392 35.35 -24.32 59.89
CA ARG A 392 36.28 -23.25 60.32
C ARG A 392 37.68 -23.46 59.73
N ILE A 393 38.17 -24.70 59.69
CA ILE A 393 39.45 -25.06 59.09
C ILE A 393 39.43 -24.80 57.59
N ALA A 394 38.42 -25.30 56.86
CA ALA A 394 38.28 -25.09 55.42
C ALA A 394 38.18 -23.61 55.03
N ARG A 395 37.46 -22.80 55.81
CA ARG A 395 37.43 -21.33 55.63
C ARG A 395 38.80 -20.70 55.79
N ALA A 396 39.56 -21.08 56.82
CA ALA A 396 40.92 -20.57 57.03
C ALA A 396 41.87 -21.00 55.90
N MET A 397 41.61 -22.15 55.27
CA MET A 397 42.35 -22.65 54.10
C MET A 397 41.90 -22.03 52.77
N GLY A 398 40.88 -21.16 52.77
CA GLY A 398 40.42 -20.46 51.56
C GLY A 398 39.55 -21.28 50.62
N TRP A 399 38.87 -22.32 51.12
CA TRP A 399 37.92 -23.12 50.33
C TRP A 399 36.74 -22.28 49.83
N LYS A 400 36.13 -22.68 48.71
CA LYS A 400 34.96 -22.00 48.17
C LYS A 400 33.73 -22.27 49.04
N LYS A 401 32.76 -21.36 48.99
CA LYS A 401 31.54 -21.46 49.81
C LYS A 401 30.78 -22.75 49.51
N GLU A 402 30.68 -23.13 48.24
CA GLU A 402 29.98 -24.33 47.79
C GLU A 402 30.62 -25.60 48.36
N GLU A 403 31.95 -25.65 48.39
CA GLU A 403 32.72 -26.78 48.96
C GLU A 403 32.57 -26.85 50.48
N ILE A 404 32.57 -25.69 51.15
CA ILE A 404 32.35 -25.59 52.60
C ILE A 404 30.94 -26.04 52.99
N ASP A 405 29.94 -25.73 52.17
CA ASP A 405 28.55 -26.12 52.44
C ASP A 405 28.40 -27.65 52.34
N ILE A 406 29.02 -28.31 51.36
CA ILE A 406 29.07 -29.78 51.26
C ILE A 406 29.82 -30.37 52.47
N LEU A 407 31.02 -29.85 52.79
CA LEU A 407 31.83 -30.31 53.92
C LEU A 407 31.08 -30.25 55.26
N LYS A 408 30.18 -29.27 55.42
CA LYS A 408 29.32 -29.18 56.59
C LYS A 408 28.40 -30.38 56.72
N TYR A 409 27.81 -30.86 55.62
CA TYR A 409 26.98 -32.07 55.62
C TYR A 409 27.82 -33.33 55.82
N GLU A 410 29.00 -33.41 55.21
CA GLU A 410 29.95 -34.52 55.40
C GLU A 410 30.37 -34.66 56.87
N GLY A 411 30.73 -33.55 57.52
CA GLY A 411 31.07 -33.55 58.94
C GLY A 411 29.90 -33.97 59.85
N LEU A 412 28.66 -33.64 59.48
CA LEU A 412 27.47 -34.08 60.21
C LEU A 412 27.19 -35.58 60.02
N LEU A 413 27.52 -36.12 58.85
CA LEU A 413 27.20 -37.50 58.45
C LEU A 413 28.40 -38.46 58.50
N HIS A 414 29.58 -38.02 58.95
CA HIS A 414 30.79 -38.85 58.99
C HIS A 414 30.58 -40.22 59.67
N ASP A 415 29.74 -40.25 60.71
CA ASP A 415 29.42 -41.42 61.51
C ASP A 415 28.11 -42.14 61.08
N ILE A 416 27.52 -41.80 59.93
CA ILE A 416 26.20 -42.31 59.49
C ILE A 416 26.12 -43.85 59.50
N GLY A 417 27.22 -44.53 59.18
CA GLY A 417 27.28 -45.99 59.16
C GLY A 417 27.18 -46.67 60.53
N LYS A 418 27.30 -45.93 61.64
CA LYS A 418 27.04 -46.46 63.00
C LYS A 418 25.60 -46.99 63.17
N ILE A 419 24.69 -46.62 62.26
CA ILE A 419 23.35 -47.21 62.18
C ILE A 419 23.39 -48.73 61.93
N GLY A 420 24.41 -49.23 61.21
CA GLY A 420 24.59 -50.65 60.91
C GLY A 420 25.31 -51.44 62.01
N ILE A 421 25.85 -50.78 63.03
CA ILE A 421 26.60 -51.42 64.11
C ILE A 421 25.67 -51.81 65.28
N SER A 422 25.82 -53.02 65.82
CA SER A 422 25.04 -53.50 66.97
C SER A 422 25.27 -52.67 68.23
N ASP A 423 24.21 -52.37 68.97
CA ASP A 423 24.28 -51.60 70.24
C ASP A 423 25.18 -52.28 71.29
N ALA A 424 25.27 -53.62 71.27
CA ALA A 424 26.11 -54.38 72.19
C ALA A 424 27.60 -54.14 71.95
N ILE A 425 28.00 -53.85 70.71
CA ILE A 425 29.38 -53.51 70.32
C ILE A 425 29.61 -52.02 70.52
N LEU A 426 28.70 -51.18 69.99
CA LEU A 426 28.83 -49.73 70.02
C LEU A 426 28.88 -49.16 71.45
N ASN A 427 28.10 -49.73 72.38
CA ASN A 427 28.00 -49.23 73.76
C ASN A 427 28.66 -50.17 74.79
N LYS A 428 29.62 -51.02 74.38
CA LYS A 428 30.31 -51.93 75.30
C LYS A 428 31.17 -51.15 76.31
N ALA A 429 30.96 -51.39 77.61
CA ALA A 429 31.70 -50.69 78.67
C ALA A 429 33.14 -51.21 78.88
N ALA A 430 33.44 -52.42 78.42
CA ALA A 430 34.77 -53.02 78.46
C ALA A 430 35.49 -52.82 77.12
N ARG A 431 36.83 -52.94 77.11
CA ARG A 431 37.63 -52.88 75.88
C ARG A 431 37.11 -53.91 74.86
N LEU A 432 36.91 -53.47 73.63
CA LEU A 432 36.52 -54.32 72.50
C LEU A 432 37.63 -55.35 72.24
N SER A 433 37.25 -56.58 71.91
CA SER A 433 38.19 -57.53 71.31
C SER A 433 38.58 -57.07 69.91
N ASP A 434 39.64 -57.65 69.35
CA ASP A 434 40.09 -57.30 68.00
C ASP A 434 38.96 -57.55 66.97
N ASP A 435 38.24 -58.68 67.08
CA ASP A 435 37.07 -58.98 66.22
C ASP A 435 35.93 -57.97 66.36
N GLU A 436 35.63 -57.52 67.59
CA GLU A 436 34.57 -56.52 67.83
C GLU A 436 34.98 -55.14 67.35
N PHE A 437 36.28 -54.83 67.41
CA PHE A 437 36.83 -53.60 66.88
C PHE A 437 36.81 -53.60 65.35
N ASP A 438 37.09 -54.73 64.71
CA ASP A 438 36.96 -54.87 63.25
C ASP A 438 35.52 -54.65 62.79
N ILE A 439 34.52 -55.20 63.51
CA ILE A 439 33.09 -54.90 63.24
C ILE A 439 32.79 -53.41 63.43
N LEU A 440 33.36 -52.76 64.46
CA LEU A 440 33.17 -51.32 64.65
C LEU A 440 33.75 -50.51 63.48
N ARG A 441 34.89 -50.92 62.90
CA ARG A 441 35.50 -50.24 61.75
C ARG A 441 34.59 -50.24 60.52
N ASP A 442 33.72 -51.23 60.36
CA ASP A 442 32.79 -51.33 59.23
C ASP A 442 31.82 -50.13 59.13
N HIS A 443 31.68 -49.28 60.16
CA HIS A 443 30.84 -48.09 60.06
C HIS A 443 31.31 -47.11 58.94
N VAL A 444 32.59 -47.12 58.56
CA VAL A 444 33.10 -46.27 57.48
C VAL A 444 32.66 -46.79 56.10
N THR A 445 32.70 -48.11 55.90
CA THR A 445 32.28 -48.77 54.65
C THR A 445 30.76 -48.72 54.51
N ILE A 446 30.02 -49.06 55.57
CA ILE A 446 28.56 -48.92 55.63
C ILE A 446 28.14 -47.46 55.38
N GLY A 447 28.87 -46.50 55.97
CA GLY A 447 28.59 -45.07 55.79
C GLY A 447 28.84 -44.60 54.35
N GLY A 448 29.95 -45.03 53.74
CA GLY A 448 30.24 -44.79 52.33
C GLY A 448 29.17 -45.36 51.41
N ASP A 449 28.74 -46.60 51.64
CA ASP A 449 27.68 -47.27 50.88
C ASP A 449 26.33 -46.55 51.00
N ILE A 450 25.95 -46.10 52.21
CA ILE A 450 24.71 -45.32 52.42
C ILE A 450 24.72 -44.02 51.61
N MET A 451 25.89 -43.40 51.46
CA MET A 451 26.05 -42.10 50.81
C MET A 451 26.39 -42.18 49.33
N HIS A 452 26.72 -43.37 48.81
CA HIS A 452 27.06 -43.59 47.41
C HIS A 452 25.98 -43.09 46.44
N ASP A 453 24.71 -43.31 46.78
CA ASP A 453 23.56 -42.92 45.95
C ASP A 453 23.09 -41.47 46.18
N ALA A 454 23.72 -40.72 47.11
CA ALA A 454 23.32 -39.37 47.49
C ALA A 454 23.81 -38.32 46.48
N THR A 455 23.12 -38.19 45.34
CA THR A 455 23.51 -37.27 44.25
C THR A 455 23.53 -35.79 44.63
N THR A 456 22.92 -35.40 45.75
CA THR A 456 22.88 -34.01 46.26
C THR A 456 24.11 -33.64 47.09
N LEU A 457 24.94 -34.61 47.48
CA LEU A 457 26.17 -34.42 48.26
C LEU A 457 27.34 -35.13 47.56
N PRO A 458 27.79 -34.61 46.40
CA PRO A 458 28.80 -35.28 45.60
C PRO A 458 30.13 -35.38 46.36
N GLY A 459 30.69 -36.58 46.46
CA GLY A 459 31.97 -36.85 47.13
C GLY A 459 31.88 -37.12 48.64
N ALA A 460 30.67 -37.04 49.22
CA ALA A 460 30.48 -37.30 50.64
C ALA A 460 30.79 -38.74 51.04
N ASP A 461 30.52 -39.69 50.15
CA ASP A 461 30.89 -41.11 50.28
C ASP A 461 32.40 -41.28 50.54
N ASN A 462 33.23 -40.56 49.79
CA ASN A 462 34.69 -40.61 49.93
C ASN A 462 35.16 -40.04 51.29
N VAL A 463 34.58 -38.93 51.73
CA VAL A 463 34.94 -38.34 53.04
C VAL A 463 34.52 -39.25 54.19
N ILE A 464 33.32 -39.84 54.10
CA ILE A 464 32.80 -40.75 55.11
C ILE A 464 33.60 -42.05 55.14
N LEU A 465 33.98 -42.60 53.99
CA LEU A 465 34.78 -43.81 53.91
C LEU A 465 36.17 -43.65 54.53
N HIS A 466 36.78 -42.47 54.41
CA HIS A 466 38.19 -42.25 54.78
C HIS A 466 38.41 -41.36 56.01
N HIS A 467 37.37 -41.00 56.77
CA HIS A 467 37.54 -40.08 57.90
C HIS A 467 38.38 -40.65 59.06
N HIS A 468 38.64 -41.96 59.08
CA HIS A 468 39.55 -42.63 60.00
C HIS A 468 40.93 -42.97 59.39
N GLU A 469 41.20 -42.53 58.17
CA GLU A 469 42.54 -42.59 57.60
C GLU A 469 43.50 -41.68 58.37
N ARG A 470 44.77 -42.05 58.37
CA ARG A 470 45.81 -41.33 59.10
C ARG A 470 46.94 -40.94 58.16
N TYR A 471 47.48 -39.74 58.36
CA TYR A 471 48.62 -39.19 57.62
C TYR A 471 49.80 -40.17 57.50
N ASP A 472 50.05 -40.98 58.54
CA ASP A 472 51.11 -41.97 58.62
C ASP A 472 50.81 -43.32 57.91
N GLY A 473 49.60 -43.51 57.37
CA GLY A 473 49.15 -44.74 56.73
C GLY A 473 48.81 -45.88 57.69
N THR A 474 48.58 -45.58 58.97
CA THR A 474 48.13 -46.56 59.97
C THR A 474 46.63 -46.49 60.25
N GLY A 475 45.88 -45.76 59.42
CA GLY A 475 44.43 -45.65 59.46
C GLY A 475 43.72 -46.80 58.74
N TYR A 476 42.41 -46.65 58.58
CA TYR A 476 41.52 -47.62 57.92
C TYR A 476 40.42 -46.87 57.14
N PRO A 477 39.77 -47.48 56.13
CA PRO A 477 39.85 -48.90 55.73
C PRO A 477 41.00 -49.26 54.77
N ASP A 478 41.55 -48.30 54.02
CA ASP A 478 42.46 -48.57 52.90
C ASP A 478 43.94 -48.33 53.25
N GLY A 479 44.22 -47.67 54.38
CA GLY A 479 45.58 -47.39 54.84
C GLY A 479 46.29 -46.35 53.97
N LEU A 480 45.53 -45.33 53.54
CA LEU A 480 46.01 -44.25 52.68
C LEU A 480 47.13 -43.46 53.36
N ARG A 481 48.10 -42.99 52.57
CA ARG A 481 49.26 -42.20 53.01
C ARG A 481 49.29 -40.88 52.25
N GLY A 482 49.55 -39.76 52.94
CA GLY A 482 49.63 -38.45 52.32
C GLY A 482 49.55 -37.33 53.32
#